data_AF-A0A9E3NYY4-F1
#
_entry.id   AF-A0A9E3NYY4-F1
#
_cell.length_a   1.000
_cell.length_b   1.000
_cell.length_c   1.000
_cell.angle_alpha   90.00
_cell.angle_beta   90.00
_cell.angle_gamma   90.00
#
_symmetry.space_group_name_H-M   'P 1'
#
loop_
_entity.id
_entity.type
_entity.pdbx_description
1 polymer ?
#
loop_
_entity_poly.entity_id
_entity_poly.type
_entity_poly.pdbx_seq_one_letter_code
_entity_poly.pdbx_strand_id
1 'polypeptide(L)'
;MKRFVIALFALVALAACTGSRTEGLDPSKVPDDVRGDYQRFAHKCSKCHSLARPLTSGITDDEQWAMYVNRMRRQPGSGISMADQEVILRFLRWYAADLRRIQAEKKGASAPPAPPAPPPVAPSPAPPAPAPDGGGT
;
A
#
# COMPACT_ATOMS: atom_id res chain seq x y z
N MET A 1 -8.68 31.55 55.98
CA MET A 1 -7.43 31.16 56.67
C MET A 1 -7.51 29.70 57.12
N LYS A 2 -6.88 28.77 56.39
CA LYS A 2 -6.36 27.51 56.95
C LYS A 2 -5.27 27.01 55.99
N ARG A 3 -4.10 26.75 56.55
CA ARG A 3 -2.82 26.53 55.90
C ARG A 3 -2.60 25.04 55.63
N PHE A 4 -2.02 24.76 54.46
CA PHE A 4 -1.06 23.70 54.13
C PHE A 4 -1.22 22.31 54.78
N VAL A 5 -1.55 21.33 53.93
CA VAL A 5 -1.17 19.93 54.13
C VAL A 5 -0.60 19.39 52.80
N ILE A 6 0.73 19.25 52.77
CA ILE A 6 1.49 18.08 52.27
C ILE A 6 1.13 17.60 50.84
N ALA A 7 1.88 18.03 49.83
CA ALA A 7 3.07 17.37 49.28
C ALA A 7 2.80 16.09 48.46
N LEU A 8 3.39 16.08 47.25
CA LEU A 8 3.78 14.92 46.45
C LEU A 8 2.67 14.02 45.89
N PHE A 9 2.14 14.41 44.73
CA PHE A 9 1.80 13.45 43.66
C PHE A 9 2.48 13.89 42.36
N ALA A 10 3.82 13.82 42.35
CA ALA A 10 4.61 13.77 41.14
C ALA A 10 4.82 12.30 40.79
N LEU A 11 3.93 11.71 39.98
CA LEU A 11 4.13 10.50 39.16
C LEU A 11 2.78 10.01 38.63
N VAL A 12 2.35 10.53 37.47
CA VAL A 12 1.39 9.81 36.62
C VAL A 12 1.94 9.80 35.20
N ALA A 13 2.67 8.72 34.93
CA ALA A 13 2.83 7.98 33.69
C ALA A 13 2.95 8.78 32.36
N LEU A 14 4.18 8.86 31.86
CA LEU A 14 4.43 8.85 30.41
C LEU A 14 3.92 7.52 29.84
N ALA A 15 2.64 7.42 29.52
CA ALA A 15 2.07 6.23 28.89
C ALA A 15 1.76 6.51 27.40
N ALA A 16 2.60 5.87 26.57
CA ALA A 16 2.30 5.39 25.23
C ALA A 16 2.12 6.40 24.09
N CYS A 17 3.24 6.97 23.62
CA CYS A 17 3.44 7.22 22.19
C CYS A 17 4.15 6.01 21.53
N THR A 18 3.72 4.78 21.79
CA THR A 18 4.19 3.59 21.05
C THR A 18 3.25 3.25 19.90
N GLY A 19 2.64 4.25 19.28
CA GLY A 19 2.03 4.08 17.98
C GLY A 19 3.15 3.89 16.97
N SER A 20 3.55 2.63 16.73
CA SER A 20 4.32 2.30 15.53
C SER A 20 3.60 2.93 14.36
N ARG A 21 4.18 3.99 13.78
CA ARG A 21 3.72 4.47 12.49
C ARG A 21 3.84 3.28 11.58
N THR A 22 2.72 2.79 11.05
CA THR A 22 2.72 1.66 10.14
C THR A 22 3.45 2.13 8.88
N GLU A 23 4.75 1.89 8.84
CA GLU A 23 5.63 2.37 7.78
C GLU A 23 5.35 1.62 6.46
N GLY A 24 4.57 0.55 6.52
CA GLY A 24 4.08 -0.25 5.41
C GLY A 24 3.25 -1.43 5.91
N LEU A 25 2.84 -2.30 5.00
CA LEU A 25 2.29 -3.62 5.35
C LEU A 25 3.41 -4.61 5.64
N ASP A 26 3.12 -5.60 6.48
CA ASP A 26 3.97 -6.78 6.62
C ASP A 26 3.94 -7.59 5.30
N PRO A 27 5.07 -7.74 4.57
CA PRO A 27 5.09 -8.43 3.29
C PRO A 27 4.63 -9.89 3.37
N SER A 28 4.75 -10.53 4.54
CA SER A 28 4.30 -11.93 4.75
C SER A 28 2.77 -12.05 4.78
N LYS A 29 2.06 -10.94 5.02
CA LYS A 29 0.59 -10.87 5.03
C LYS A 29 0.02 -10.45 3.67
N VAL A 30 0.89 -10.09 2.73
CA VAL A 30 0.51 -9.76 1.36
C VAL A 30 0.55 -11.06 0.53
N PRO A 31 -0.54 -11.44 -0.17
CA PRO A 31 -0.57 -12.63 -1.01
C PRO A 31 0.55 -12.64 -2.06
N ASP A 32 1.02 -13.83 -2.42
CA ASP A 32 2.21 -14.01 -3.27
C ASP A 32 2.07 -13.33 -4.65
N ASP A 33 0.87 -13.38 -5.24
CA ASP A 33 0.54 -12.82 -6.55
C ASP A 33 0.56 -11.28 -6.60
N VAL A 34 0.37 -10.60 -5.47
CA VAL A 34 0.42 -9.14 -5.35
C VAL A 34 1.65 -8.61 -4.59
N ARG A 35 2.48 -9.49 -4.03
CA ARG A 35 3.66 -9.09 -3.22
C ARG A 35 4.67 -8.26 -4.01
N GLY A 36 4.90 -8.60 -5.29
CA GLY A 36 5.81 -7.83 -6.16
C GLY A 36 5.33 -6.39 -6.36
N ASP A 37 4.01 -6.19 -6.48
CA ASP A 37 3.41 -4.87 -6.64
C ASP A 37 3.53 -4.05 -5.36
N TYR A 38 3.29 -4.70 -4.22
CA TYR A 38 3.50 -4.08 -2.92
C TYR A 38 4.94 -3.62 -2.74
N GLN A 39 5.94 -4.44 -3.12
CA GLN A 39 7.35 -4.05 -3.03
C GLN A 39 7.66 -2.81 -3.91
N ARG A 40 7.13 -2.77 -5.13
CA ARG A 40 7.30 -1.60 -6.01
C ARG A 40 6.63 -0.36 -5.43
N PHE A 41 5.41 -0.49 -4.91
CA PHE A 41 4.72 0.58 -4.18
C PHE A 41 5.55 1.06 -2.98
N ALA A 42 6.00 0.16 -2.11
CA ALA A 42 6.75 0.49 -0.92
C ALA A 42 8.07 1.18 -1.24
N HIS A 43 8.78 0.72 -2.28
CA HIS A 43 10.03 1.33 -2.70
C HIS A 43 9.83 2.74 -3.30
N LYS A 44 8.81 2.93 -4.14
CA LYS A 44 8.60 4.20 -4.85
C LYS A 44 7.91 5.25 -3.99
N CYS A 45 6.88 4.87 -3.24
CA CYS A 45 6.06 5.79 -2.47
C CYS A 45 6.67 6.19 -1.11
N SER A 46 7.68 5.47 -0.62
CA SER A 46 8.39 5.82 0.62
C SER A 46 9.48 6.89 0.43
N LYS A 47 9.85 7.22 -0.81
CA LYS A 47 10.95 8.16 -1.11
C LYS A 47 10.73 9.57 -0.57
N CYS A 48 9.49 10.03 -0.52
CA CYS A 48 9.16 11.42 -0.17
C CYS A 48 8.39 11.56 1.15
N HIS A 49 7.75 10.49 1.63
CA HIS A 49 7.01 10.46 2.88
C HIS A 49 6.69 9.01 3.28
N SER A 50 6.23 8.80 4.52
CA SER A 50 5.78 7.49 5.02
C SER A 50 4.67 6.87 4.15
N LEU A 51 4.64 5.53 4.05
CA LEU A 51 3.57 4.79 3.37
C LEU A 51 2.23 4.85 4.11
N ALA A 52 2.21 5.33 5.35
CA ALA A 52 0.96 5.63 6.04
C ALA A 52 0.06 6.57 5.22
N ARG A 53 0.64 7.55 4.48
CA ARG A 53 -0.12 8.52 3.67
C ARG A 53 -1.10 7.83 2.70
N PRO A 54 -0.65 6.94 1.80
CA PRO A 54 -1.58 6.18 0.96
C PRO A 54 -2.37 5.11 1.74
N LEU A 55 -1.74 4.36 2.66
CA LEU A 55 -2.38 3.21 3.32
C LEU A 55 -3.51 3.59 4.28
N THR A 56 -3.52 4.82 4.80
CA THR A 56 -4.56 5.36 5.70
C THR A 56 -5.37 6.47 5.05
N SER A 57 -5.29 6.64 3.73
CA SER A 57 -5.93 7.76 3.00
C SER A 57 -7.46 7.70 2.98
N GLY A 58 -8.05 6.52 3.23
CA GLY A 58 -9.49 6.28 3.06
C GLY A 58 -9.95 6.20 1.60
N ILE A 59 -9.04 6.30 0.63
CA ILE A 59 -9.37 6.22 -0.79
C ILE A 59 -9.70 4.77 -1.15
N THR A 60 -10.88 4.55 -1.70
CA THR A 60 -11.33 3.25 -2.21
C THR A 60 -11.72 3.28 -3.68
N ASP A 61 -11.84 4.48 -4.26
CA ASP A 61 -12.23 4.73 -5.65
C ASP A 61 -11.02 4.66 -6.60
N ASP A 62 -11.22 4.01 -7.76
CA ASP A 62 -10.15 3.69 -8.71
C ASP A 62 -9.65 4.95 -9.45
N GLU A 63 -10.58 5.82 -9.87
CA GLU A 63 -10.29 7.09 -10.52
C GLU A 63 -9.55 8.04 -9.58
N GLN A 64 -9.98 8.11 -8.31
CA GLN A 64 -9.31 8.89 -7.29
C GLN A 64 -7.87 8.40 -7.05
N TRP A 65 -7.65 7.09 -7.04
CA TRP A 65 -6.31 6.53 -6.98
C TRP A 65 -5.46 6.89 -8.20
N ALA A 66 -6.02 6.78 -9.41
CA ALA A 66 -5.34 7.14 -10.65
C ALA A 66 -4.87 8.60 -10.64
N MET A 67 -5.75 9.52 -10.23
CA MET A 67 -5.41 10.94 -10.09
C MET A 67 -4.33 11.16 -9.03
N TYR A 68 -4.45 10.52 -7.87
CA TYR A 68 -3.51 10.67 -6.76
C TYR A 68 -2.10 10.21 -7.15
N VAL A 69 -1.97 9.01 -7.74
CA VAL A 69 -0.67 8.44 -8.12
C VAL A 69 -0.06 9.23 -9.27
N ASN A 70 -0.84 9.65 -10.28
CA ASN A 70 -0.33 10.50 -11.35
C ASN A 70 0.16 11.86 -10.83
N ARG A 71 -0.47 12.44 -9.80
CA ARG A 71 0.03 13.64 -9.13
C ARG A 71 1.37 13.41 -8.44
N MET A 72 1.53 12.30 -7.71
CA MET A 72 2.80 11.95 -7.06
C MET A 72 3.90 11.66 -8.08
N ARG A 73 3.55 10.99 -9.18
CA ARG A 73 4.47 10.72 -10.30
C ARG A 73 5.07 12.01 -10.87
N ARG A 74 4.26 13.06 -10.99
CA ARG A 74 4.69 14.36 -11.53
C ARG A 74 5.48 15.21 -10.54
N GLN A 75 5.65 14.79 -9.29
CA GLN A 75 6.50 15.54 -8.35
C GLN A 75 7.97 15.42 -8.75
N PRO A 76 8.74 16.53 -8.68
CA PRO A 76 10.18 16.49 -8.91
C PRO A 76 10.86 15.45 -8.00
N GLY A 77 11.74 14.64 -8.58
CA GLY A 77 12.49 13.62 -7.83
C GLY A 77 11.68 12.39 -7.38
N SER A 78 10.39 12.27 -7.76
CA SER A 78 9.57 11.09 -7.40
C SER A 78 10.17 9.77 -7.91
N GLY A 79 10.78 9.82 -9.10
CA GLY A 79 11.33 8.64 -9.78
C GLY A 79 10.28 7.57 -10.09
N ILE A 80 9.00 7.97 -10.22
CA ILE A 80 7.89 7.10 -10.61
C ILE A 80 7.72 7.23 -12.14
N SER A 81 7.93 6.14 -12.88
CA SER A 81 7.65 6.06 -14.31
C SER A 81 6.16 5.78 -14.59
N MET A 82 5.75 5.79 -15.86
CA MET A 82 4.39 5.35 -16.24
C MET A 82 4.17 3.87 -15.91
N ALA A 83 5.18 3.02 -16.14
CA ALA A 83 5.15 1.61 -15.76
C ALA A 83 5.09 1.41 -14.24
N ASP A 84 5.80 2.23 -13.46
CA ASP A 84 5.67 2.21 -12.00
C ASP A 84 4.26 2.58 -11.55
N GLN A 85 3.66 3.59 -12.18
CA GLN A 85 2.29 4.02 -11.87
C GLN A 85 1.28 2.88 -12.09
N GLU A 86 1.38 2.12 -13.18
CA GLU A 86 0.49 0.97 -13.43
C GLU A 86 0.62 -0.10 -12.35
N VAL A 87 1.84 -0.47 -11.97
CA VAL A 87 2.10 -1.46 -10.91
C VAL A 87 1.58 -0.97 -9.55
N ILE A 88 1.84 0.30 -9.22
CA ILE A 88 1.38 0.92 -7.98
C ILE A 88 -0.16 0.93 -7.91
N LEU A 89 -0.82 1.27 -9.02
CA LEU A 89 -2.28 1.28 -9.07
C LEU A 89 -2.87 -0.11 -8.92
N ARG A 90 -2.25 -1.16 -9.48
CA ARG A 90 -2.70 -2.54 -9.29
C ARG A 90 -2.69 -2.94 -7.81
N PHE A 91 -1.62 -2.64 -7.09
CA PHE A 91 -1.57 -2.86 -5.63
C PHE A 91 -2.63 -2.06 -4.88
N LEU A 92 -2.77 -0.76 -5.15
CA LEU A 92 -3.70 0.10 -4.40
C LEU A 92 -5.18 -0.29 -4.62
N ARG A 93 -5.52 -0.76 -5.82
CA ARG A 93 -6.86 -1.28 -6.13
C ARG A 93 -7.14 -2.59 -5.40
N TRP A 94 -6.18 -3.51 -5.41
CA TRP A 94 -6.27 -4.74 -4.61
C TRP A 94 -6.46 -4.41 -3.12
N TYR A 95 -5.64 -3.50 -2.58
CA TYR A 95 -5.71 -3.10 -1.18
C TYR A 95 -7.05 -2.43 -0.84
N ALA A 96 -7.57 -1.57 -1.71
CA ALA A 96 -8.89 -0.97 -1.55
C ALA A 96 -10.02 -2.01 -1.56
N ALA A 97 -9.93 -3.02 -2.43
CA ALA A 97 -10.87 -4.14 -2.46
C ALA A 97 -10.82 -4.97 -1.18
N ASP A 98 -9.62 -5.25 -0.66
CA ASP A 98 -9.44 -5.98 0.60
C ASP A 98 -10.00 -5.20 1.80
N LEU A 99 -9.78 -3.88 1.87
CA LEU A 99 -10.39 -3.02 2.87
C LEU A 99 -11.92 -3.06 2.82
N ARG A 100 -12.51 -3.01 1.62
CA ARG A 100 -13.97 -3.14 1.44
C ARG A 100 -14.47 -4.51 1.91
N ARG A 101 -13.75 -5.59 1.59
CA ARG A 101 -14.06 -6.95 2.06
C ARG A 101 -14.05 -7.04 3.58
N ILE A 102 -12.98 -6.58 4.22
CA ILE A 102 -12.86 -6.56 5.69
C ILE A 102 -13.98 -5.73 6.32
N GLN A 103 -14.32 -4.57 5.75
CA GLN A 103 -15.43 -3.75 6.23
C GLN A 103 -16.78 -4.45 6.06
N ALA A 104 -17.01 -5.11 4.92
CA ALA A 104 -18.21 -5.88 4.67
C ALA A 104 -18.34 -7.07 5.63
N GLU A 105 -17.26 -7.81 5.90
CA GLU A 105 -17.21 -8.90 6.89
C GLU A 105 -17.52 -8.40 8.30
N LYS A 106 -16.92 -7.27 8.70
CA LYS A 106 -17.21 -6.62 9.99
C LYS A 106 -18.66 -6.15 10.11
N LYS A 107 -19.24 -5.67 9.00
CA LYS A 107 -20.64 -5.21 8.93
C LYS A 107 -21.62 -6.38 8.79
N GLY A 108 -21.17 -7.51 8.25
CA GLY A 108 -21.96 -8.65 7.83
C GLY A 108 -21.40 -9.96 8.37
N ALA A 109 -21.28 -10.10 9.69
CA ALA A 109 -21.30 -11.40 10.37
C ALA A 109 -22.68 -12.11 10.20
N SER A 110 -23.08 -12.24 8.94
CA SER A 110 -24.07 -13.09 8.29
C SER A 110 -23.55 -13.32 6.85
N ALA A 111 -22.72 -14.36 6.69
CA ALA A 111 -22.14 -15.04 5.50
C ALA A 111 -21.50 -14.22 4.33
N PRO A 112 -20.26 -14.54 3.88
CA PRO A 112 -19.55 -13.77 2.86
C PRO A 112 -19.83 -14.21 1.40
N PRO A 113 -19.74 -13.30 0.41
CA PRO A 113 -19.56 -13.66 -1.00
C PRO A 113 -18.11 -14.11 -1.27
N ALA A 114 -17.93 -14.98 -2.26
CA ALA A 114 -16.63 -15.50 -2.68
C ALA A 114 -15.63 -14.37 -2.98
N PRO A 115 -14.33 -14.57 -2.68
CA PRO A 115 -13.31 -13.58 -3.01
C PRO A 115 -13.34 -13.25 -4.51
N PRO A 116 -13.07 -12.00 -4.91
CA PRO A 116 -12.93 -11.67 -6.32
C PRO A 116 -11.83 -12.57 -6.91
N ALA A 117 -12.14 -13.21 -8.04
CA ALA A 117 -11.16 -14.00 -8.77
C ALA A 117 -9.91 -13.14 -9.03
N PRO A 118 -8.70 -13.71 -8.95
CA PRO A 118 -7.49 -12.98 -9.32
C PRO A 118 -7.68 -12.41 -10.72
N PRO A 119 -7.12 -11.22 -11.02
CA PRO A 119 -7.11 -10.71 -12.38
C PRO A 119 -6.51 -11.79 -13.29
N PRO A 120 -7.00 -11.94 -14.54
CA PRO A 120 -6.40 -12.90 -15.45
C PRO A 120 -4.90 -12.62 -15.52
N VAL A 121 -4.09 -13.63 -15.17
CA VAL A 121 -2.64 -13.57 -15.30
C VAL A 121 -2.39 -13.23 -16.77
N ALA A 122 -1.89 -12.03 -17.04
CA ALA A 122 -1.49 -11.66 -18.39
C ALA A 122 -0.49 -12.73 -18.87
N PRO A 123 -0.65 -13.25 -20.09
CA PRO A 123 0.31 -14.22 -20.61
C PRO A 123 1.71 -13.61 -20.52
N SER A 124 2.66 -14.38 -19.99
CA SER A 124 4.07 -13.97 -20.01
C SER A 124 4.44 -13.54 -21.42
N PRO A 125 5.17 -12.42 -21.59
CA PRO A 125 5.64 -12.04 -22.91
C PRO A 125 6.43 -13.21 -23.50
N ALA A 126 6.14 -13.54 -24.76
CA ALA A 126 6.89 -14.57 -25.49
C ALA A 126 8.39 -14.25 -25.41
N PRO A 127 9.26 -15.26 -25.28
CA PRO A 127 10.70 -15.02 -25.32
C PRO A 127 11.05 -14.29 -26.63
N PRO A 128 12.05 -13.39 -26.60
CA PRO A 128 12.49 -12.72 -27.81
C PRO A 128 12.88 -13.76 -28.86
N ALA A 129 12.49 -13.52 -30.12
CA ALA A 129 12.89 -14.37 -31.23
C ALA A 129 14.42 -14.51 -31.26
N PRO A 130 14.96 -15.70 -31.58
CA PRO A 130 16.41 -15.85 -31.74
C PRO A 130 16.92 -14.87 -32.79
N ALA A 131 18.08 -14.27 -32.51
CA ALA A 131 18.75 -13.39 -33.47
C ALA A 131 19.01 -14.15 -34.78
N PRO A 132 18.89 -13.52 -35.96
CA PRO A 132 19.24 -14.19 -37.20
C PRO A 132 20.72 -14.54 -37.17
N ASP A 133 21.02 -15.81 -37.45
CA ASP A 133 22.38 -16.28 -37.63
C ASP A 133 23.02 -15.48 -38.76
N GLY A 134 23.99 -14.63 -38.40
CA GLY A 134 24.81 -13.88 -39.34
C GLY A 134 25.71 -14.83 -40.11
N GLY A 135 25.14 -15.51 -41.10
CA GLY A 135 25.86 -16.32 -42.09
C GLY A 135 26.56 -15.40 -43.08
N GLY A 136 27.80 -15.03 -42.77
CA GLY A 136 28.74 -14.50 -43.75
C GLY A 136 29.48 -15.66 -44.43
N THR A 137 29.40 -15.71 -45.77
CA THR A 137 30.51 -15.73 -46.73
C THR A 137 29.93 -15.60 -48.13
#